data_AF-A0A7T1HT73-F1
#
_entry.id   AF-A0A7T1HT73-F1
#
_cell.length_a   1.000
_cell.length_b   1.000
_cell.length_c   1.000
_cell.angle_alpha   90.00
_cell.angle_beta   90.00
_cell.angle_gamma   90.00
#
_symmetry.space_group_name_H-M   'P 1'
#
loop_
_entity.id
_entity.type
_entity.pdbx_description
1 polymer ?
#
loop_
_entity_poly.entity_id
_entity_poly.type
_entity_poly.pdbx_seq_one_letter_code
_entity_poly.pdbx_strand_id
1 'polypeptide(L)' 'MALCTNTAPFPLFPLTPAEQRVLQQLRSGCSNKGIAAVLVVSPRTVESHISNLLAKTGCRNRTQLLLWALGER' A
#
# COMPACT_ATOMS: atom_id res chain seq x y z
N MET A 1 23.16 16.86 4.48
CA MET A 1 21.73 16.52 4.64
C MET A 1 21.55 15.08 4.21
N ALA A 2 21.42 14.15 5.17
CA ALA A 2 21.41 12.71 4.90
C ALA A 2 20.11 12.28 4.22
N LEU A 3 20.24 11.60 3.08
CA LEU A 3 19.18 10.88 2.39
C LEU A 3 18.84 9.65 3.23
N CYS A 4 17.92 9.79 4.19
CA CYS A 4 17.32 8.64 4.88
C CYS A 4 16.31 7.97 3.95
N THR A 5 16.75 7.36 2.86
CA THR A 5 15.92 6.47 2.03
C THR A 5 15.87 5.10 2.70
N ASN A 6 15.19 5.01 3.84
CA ASN A 6 14.80 3.72 4.40
C ASN A 6 13.57 3.21 3.63
N THR A 7 13.79 2.84 2.37
CA THR A 7 12.85 2.00 1.62
C THR A 7 13.32 0.58 1.90
N ALA A 8 12.90 0.02 3.03
CA ALA A 8 13.13 -1.39 3.30
C ALA A 8 12.47 -2.17 2.14
N PRO A 9 13.22 -3.01 1.39
CA PRO A 9 12.66 -3.73 0.25
C PRO A 9 11.54 -4.68 0.68
N PHE A 10 11.57 -5.16 1.93
CA PHE A 10 10.58 -6.09 2.45
C PHE A 10 9.67 -5.44 3.48
N PRO A 11 8.37 -5.77 3.50
CA PRO A 11 7.49 -5.28 4.55
C PRO A 11 7.97 -5.84 5.89
N LEU A 12 7.96 -5.00 6.93
CA LEU A 12 8.38 -5.35 8.29
C LEU A 12 7.56 -6.52 8.87
N PHE A 13 6.36 -6.72 8.34
CA PHE A 13 5.46 -7.80 8.67
C PHE A 13 4.83 -8.37 7.40
N PRO A 14 4.46 -9.66 7.38
CA PRO A 14 3.75 -10.25 6.25
C PRO A 14 2.44 -9.50 5.95
N LEU A 15 2.19 -9.31 4.66
CA LEU A 15 0.94 -8.73 4.18
C LEU A 15 -0.15 -9.80 4.23
N THR A 16 -1.32 -9.42 4.72
CA THR A 16 -2.52 -10.25 4.68
C THR A 16 -3.04 -10.35 3.23
N PRO A 17 -3.84 -11.38 2.90
CA PRO A 17 -4.43 -11.51 1.56
C PRO A 17 -5.23 -10.26 1.14
N ALA A 18 -5.93 -9.61 2.07
CA ALA A 18 -6.67 -8.38 1.79
C ALA A 18 -5.74 -7.21 1.45
N GLU A 19 -4.66 -7.04 2.22
CA GLU A 19 -3.64 -6.01 1.96
C GLU A 19 -2.93 -6.22 0.63
N GLN A 20 -2.61 -7.46 0.26
CA GLN A 20 -2.04 -7.79 -1.05
C GLN A 20 -2.98 -7.43 -2.20
N ARG A 21 -4.29 -7.72 -2.06
CA ARG A 21 -5.30 -7.35 -3.07
C ARG A 21 -5.42 -5.83 -3.21
N VAL A 22 -5.42 -5.10 -2.10
CA VAL A 22 -5.42 -3.62 -2.10
C VAL A 22 -4.17 -3.09 -2.80
N LEU A 23 -2.99 -3.65 -2.48
CA LEU A 23 -1.72 -3.26 -3.09
C LEU A 23 -1.70 -3.50 -4.60
N GLN A 24 -2.26 -4.62 -5.07
CA GLN A 24 -2.37 -4.93 -6.50
C GLN A 24 -3.25 -3.90 -7.25
N GLN A 25 -4.39 -3.52 -6.68
CA GLN A 25 -5.24 -2.49 -7.27
C GLN A 25 -4.58 -1.10 -7.22
N LEU A 26 -3.82 -0.83 -6.16
CA LEU A 26 -3.05 0.40 -6.02
C LEU A 26 -1.96 0.51 -7.11
N ARG A 27 -1.25 -0.59 -7.42
CA ARG A 27 -0.31 -0.69 -8.57
C ARG A 27 -0.99 -0.45 -9.91
N SER A 28 -2.27 -0.76 -10.02
CA SER A 28 -3.08 -0.51 -11.23
C SER A 28 -3.54 0.95 -11.34
N GLY A 29 -3.18 1.82 -10.38
CA GLY A 29 -3.54 3.23 -10.37
C GLY A 29 -4.95 3.54 -9.83
N CYS A 30 -5.66 2.55 -9.28
CA CYS A 30 -7.03 2.73 -8.82
C CYS A 30 -7.12 3.63 -7.58
N SER A 31 -8.03 4.60 -7.56
CA SER A 31 -8.33 5.42 -6.36
C SER A 31 -8.93 4.56 -5.22
N ASN A 32 -8.97 5.05 -3.98
CA ASN A 32 -9.60 4.31 -2.86
C ASN A 32 -11.04 3.88 -3.18
N LYS A 33 -11.81 4.74 -3.87
CA LYS A 33 -13.16 4.43 -4.34
C LYS A 33 -13.17 3.34 -5.41
N GLY A 34 -12.22 3.38 -6.35
CA GLY A 34 -12.06 2.33 -7.36
C GLY A 34 -11.67 0.98 -6.76
N ILE A 35 -10.71 0.98 -5.84
CA ILE A 35 -10.30 -0.22 -5.09
C ILE A 35 -11.50 -0.79 -4.32
N ALA A 36 -12.28 0.07 -3.65
CA ALA A 36 -13.47 -0.32 -2.91
C ALA A 36 -14.51 -1.00 -3.81
N ALA A 37 -14.73 -0.46 -5.01
CA ALA A 37 -15.63 -1.04 -6.00
C ALA A 37 -15.14 -2.41 -6.49
N VAL A 38 -13.85 -2.55 -6.80
CA VAL A 38 -13.26 -3.81 -7.30
C VAL A 38 -13.27 -4.90 -6.22
N LEU A 39 -12.97 -4.55 -4.97
CA LEU A 39 -12.91 -5.50 -3.86
C LEU A 39 -14.26 -5.70 -3.15
N VAL A 40 -15.30 -4.98 -3.56
CA VAL A 40 -16.66 -5.02 -2.97
C VAL A 40 -16.62 -4.76 -1.46
N VAL A 41 -15.92 -3.68 -1.07
CA VAL A 41 -15.79 -3.21 0.32
C VAL A 41 -16.09 -1.71 0.42
N SER A 42 -16.20 -1.18 1.63
CA SER A 42 -16.36 0.26 1.81
C SER A 42 -15.03 1.02 1.53
N PRO A 43 -15.08 2.27 1.05
CA PRO A 43 -13.89 3.12 0.93
C PRO A 43 -13.12 3.25 2.25
N ARG A 44 -13.83 3.29 3.38
CA ARG A 44 -13.24 3.34 4.73
C ARG A 44 -12.44 2.08 5.06
N THR A 45 -12.90 0.92 4.60
CA THR A 45 -12.16 -0.35 4.72
C THR A 45 -10.86 -0.29 3.94
N VAL A 46 -10.87 0.26 2.72
CA VAL A 46 -9.66 0.47 1.92
C VAL A 46 -8.69 1.42 2.60
N GLU A 47 -9.18 2.53 3.18
CA GLU A 47 -8.34 3.45 3.96
C GLU A 47 -7.65 2.75 5.13
N SER A 48 -8.37 1.89 5.85
CA SER A 48 -7.78 1.10 6.94
C SER A 48 -6.70 0.14 6.44
N HIS A 49 -6.94 -0.56 5.32
CA HIS A 49 -5.92 -1.41 4.69
C HIS A 49 -4.69 -0.62 4.24
N ILE A 50 -4.87 0.58 3.68
CA ILE A 50 -3.77 1.46 3.29
C ILE A 50 -2.98 1.91 4.52
N SER A 51 -3.64 2.32 5.61
CA SER A 51 -2.97 2.69 6.85
C SER A 51 -2.12 1.55 7.42
N ASN A 52 -2.64 0.32 7.39
CA ASN A 52 -1.88 -0.85 7.82
C ASN A 52 -0.71 -1.14 6.88
N LEU A 53 -0.91 -1.03 5.56
CA LEU A 53 0.17 -1.17 4.58
C LEU A 53 1.29 -0.14 4.81
N LEU A 54 0.94 1.12 5.07
CA LEU A 54 1.90 2.17 5.39
C LEU A 54 2.72 1.82 6.64
N ALA A 55 2.05 1.37 7.70
CA ALA A 55 2.71 0.94 8.94
C ALA A 55 3.64 -0.26 8.72
N LYS A 56 3.20 -1.26 7.95
CA LYS A 56 3.98 -2.48 7.67
C LYS A 56 5.15 -2.25 6.73
N THR A 57 5.03 -1.31 5.78
CA THR A 57 6.09 -1.02 4.79
C THR A 57 7.01 0.12 5.21
N GLY A 58 6.68 0.85 6.29
CA GLY A 58 7.38 2.06 6.68
C GLY A 58 7.14 3.26 5.75
N CYS A 59 6.17 3.16 4.84
CA CYS A 59 5.79 4.24 3.94
C CYS A 59 4.99 5.32 4.69
N ARG A 60 5.18 6.59 4.31
CA ARG A 60 4.53 7.75 4.95
C ARG A 60 3.24 8.16 4.27
N ASN A 61 3.11 7.85 2.99
CA ASN A 61 1.92 8.21 2.22
C ASN A 61 1.69 7.21 1.07
N ARG A 62 0.50 7.32 0.47
CA ARG A 62 0.05 6.47 -0.64
C ARG A 62 1.02 6.48 -1.82
N THR A 63 1.61 7.62 -2.16
CA THR A 63 2.56 7.73 -3.27
C THR A 63 3.84 6.95 -2.98
N GLN A 64 4.37 7.08 -1.76
CA GLN A 64 5.52 6.30 -1.32
C GLN A 64 5.20 4.79 -1.29
N LEU A 65 3.99 4.41 -0.86
CA LEU A 65 3.52 3.03 -0.92
C LEU A 65 3.42 2.49 -2.35
N LEU A 66 2.96 3.32 -3.30
CA LEU A 66 2.94 2.97 -4.72
C LEU A 66 4.35 2.76 -5.27
N LEU A 67 5.27 3.69 -4.98
CA LEU A 67 6.67 3.59 -5.40
C LEU A 67 7.34 2.35 -4.79
N TRP A 68 7.07 2.07 -3.52
CA TRP A 68 7.53 0.86 -2.83
C TRP A 68 7.03 -0.40 -3.56
N ALA A 69 5.73 -0.46 -3.87
CA ALA A 69 5.12 -1.59 -4.58
C ALA A 69 5.60 -1.78 -6.03
N LEU A 70 6.18 -0.74 -6.64
CA LEU A 70 6.77 -0.78 -7.99
C LEU A 70 8.28 -1.07 -7.96
N GLY A 71 8.96 -0.77 -6.86
CA GLY A 71 10.41 -0.91 -6.68
C GLY A 71 10.86 -2.33 -6.34
N GLU A 72 9.94 -3.21 -5.92
CA GLU A 72 10.20 -4.65 -5.76
C GLU A 72 10.43 -5.28 -7.16
N ARG A 73 11.70 -5.47 -7.54
CA ARG A 73 12.14 -6.26 -8.70
C ARG A 73 12.95 -7.46 -8.25
#